data_AF-A0AAW1PZP8-F1
#
_entry.id   AF-A0AAW1PZP8-F1
#
_cell.length_a   1.000
_cell.length_b   1.000
_cell.length_c   1.000
_cell.angle_alpha   90.00
_cell.angle_beta   90.00
_cell.angle_gamma   90.00
#
_symmetry.space_group_name_H-M   'P 1'
#
loop_
_entity.id
_entity.type
_entity.pdbx_description
1 polymer ?
#
loop_
_entity_poly.entity_id
_entity_poly.type
_entity_poly.pdbx_seq_one_letter_code
_entity_poly.pdbx_strand_id
1 'polypeptide(L)'
;MEFIKSFRKQLTDDLSVASQTVAAYTCILDEVIRDVAMEVHREVHTGLDDSQQAVTGRERMTLPLSYYPPARTNKGAVDVFGQLIPAVAEDRVNCPACGNPFAASRFAQHLEKCLGGGRKRAASRRIAGREA
;
A
#
# COMPACT_ATOMS: atom_id res chain seq x y z
N MET A 1 -4.21 52.47 5.56
CA MET A 1 -3.56 52.23 6.88
C MET A 1 -4.54 52.22 8.05
N GLU A 2 -5.67 52.95 8.00
CA GLU A 2 -6.66 52.98 9.10
C GLU A 2 -7.30 51.62 9.42
N PHE A 3 -7.56 50.79 8.40
CA PHE A 3 -8.09 49.44 8.60
C PHE A 3 -7.16 48.57 9.47
N ILE A 4 -5.85 48.56 9.19
CA ILE A 4 -4.87 47.78 9.95
C ILE A 4 -4.81 48.24 11.40
N LYS A 5 -4.88 49.55 11.65
CA LYS A 5 -4.90 50.11 13.01
C LYS A 5 -6.17 49.71 13.77
N SER A 6 -7.33 49.77 13.10
CA SER A 6 -8.61 49.35 13.67
C SER A 6 -8.62 47.86 14.02
N PHE A 7 -8.16 47.02 13.09
CA PHE A 7 -8.08 45.57 13.32
C PHE A 7 -7.09 45.23 14.43
N ARG A 8 -5.93 45.88 14.48
CA ARG A 8 -4.97 45.70 15.57
C ARG A 8 -5.57 46.09 16.92
N LYS A 9 -6.36 47.16 16.97
CA LYS A 9 -7.08 47.56 18.20
C LYS A 9 -8.05 46.47 18.63
N GLN A 10 -8.79 45.86 17.71
CA GLN A 10 -9.67 44.73 18.02
C GLN A 10 -8.86 43.54 18.57
N LEU A 11 -7.76 43.15 17.91
CA LEU A 11 -6.92 42.04 18.39
C LEU A 11 -6.27 42.29 19.76
N THR A 12 -6.08 43.54 20.17
CA THR A 12 -5.48 43.87 21.48
C THR A 12 -6.53 43.96 22.59
N ASP A 13 -7.81 44.02 22.23
CA ASP A 13 -8.92 44.03 23.18
C ASP A 13 -9.43 42.60 23.39
N ASP A 14 -9.15 42.04 24.57
CA ASP A 14 -9.48 40.66 24.96
C ASP A 14 -10.99 40.39 24.96
N LEU A 15 -11.82 41.43 25.07
CA LEU A 15 -13.28 41.30 25.02
C LEU A 15 -13.83 41.43 23.61
N SER A 16 -12.99 41.76 22.63
CA SER A 16 -13.44 41.89 21.25
C SER A 16 -13.72 40.52 20.64
N VAL A 17 -14.69 40.50 19.73
CA VAL A 17 -15.01 39.30 18.95
C VAL A 17 -13.79 38.80 18.18
N ALA A 18 -12.95 39.69 17.66
CA ALA A 18 -11.75 39.31 16.90
C ALA A 18 -10.73 38.60 17.78
N SER A 19 -10.44 39.14 18.98
CA SER A 19 -9.50 38.53 19.92
C SER A 19 -10.01 37.18 20.43
N GLN A 20 -11.28 37.11 20.84
CA GLN A 20 -11.90 35.86 21.29
C GLN A 20 -11.97 34.79 20.19
N THR A 21 -12.22 35.18 18.94
CA THR A 21 -12.21 34.26 17.80
C THR A 21 -10.81 33.68 17.61
N VAL A 22 -9.77 34.51 17.59
CA VAL A 22 -8.39 34.05 17.46
C VAL A 22 -8.01 33.13 18.63
N ALA A 23 -8.38 33.48 19.85
CA ALA A 23 -8.14 32.65 21.03
C ALA A 23 -8.81 31.27 20.89
N ALA A 24 -10.08 31.22 20.48
CA ALA A 24 -10.80 29.97 20.29
C ALA A 24 -10.15 29.08 19.22
N TYR A 25 -9.76 29.65 18.07
CA TYR A 25 -9.04 28.90 17.03
C TYR A 25 -7.66 28.43 17.51
N THR A 26 -6.96 29.25 18.30
CA THR A 26 -5.64 28.88 18.84
C THR A 26 -5.78 27.69 19.79
N CYS A 27 -6.78 27.70 20.70
CA CYS A 27 -7.07 26.57 21.56
C CYS A 27 -7.36 25.29 20.77
N ILE A 28 -8.17 25.38 19.71
CA ILE A 28 -8.48 24.21 18.86
C ILE A 28 -7.22 23.72 18.15
N LEU A 29 -6.40 24.62 17.60
CA LEU A 29 -5.15 24.25 16.95
C LEU A 29 -4.19 23.57 17.92
N ASP A 30 -4.07 24.07 19.16
CA ASP A 30 -3.21 23.48 20.18
C ASP A 30 -3.66 22.06 20.54
N GLU A 31 -4.97 21.81 20.67
CA GLU A 31 -5.49 20.46 20.91
C GLU A 31 -5.24 19.52 19.73
N VAL A 32 -5.49 19.97 18.49
CA VAL A 32 -5.23 19.15 17.29
C VAL A 32 -3.74 18.85 17.14
N ILE A 33 -2.86 19.82 17.37
CA ILE A 33 -1.42 19.64 17.33
C ILE A 33 -0.98 18.64 18.40
N ARG A 34 -1.52 18.76 19.62
CA ARG A 34 -1.24 17.83 20.72
C ARG A 34 -1.68 16.42 20.37
N ASP A 35 -2.88 16.23 19.87
CA ASP A 35 -3.42 14.92 19.49
C ASP A 35 -2.54 14.25 18.45
N VAL A 36 -2.19 14.96 17.37
CA VAL A 36 -1.30 14.44 16.31
C VAL A 36 0.08 14.11 16.87
N ALA A 37 0.66 15.00 17.68
CA ALA A 37 1.99 14.77 18.25
C ALA A 37 2.02 13.56 19.20
N MET A 38 0.97 13.38 20.02
CA MET A 38 0.85 12.24 20.94
C MET A 38 0.57 10.94 20.21
N GLU A 39 -0.20 10.97 19.11
CA GLU A 39 -0.41 9.82 18.23
C GLU A 39 0.92 9.32 17.66
N VAL A 40 1.68 10.21 17.02
CA VAL A 40 3.01 9.88 16.46
C VAL A 40 3.96 9.40 17.56
N HIS A 41 3.97 10.07 18.72
CA HIS A 41 4.79 9.63 19.85
C HIS A 41 4.42 8.21 20.31
N ARG A 42 3.11 7.89 20.38
CA ARG A 42 2.64 6.54 20.72
C ARG A 42 3.07 5.52 19.69
N GLU A 43 2.92 5.82 18.40
CA GLU A 43 3.32 4.92 17.32
C GLU A 43 4.81 4.57 17.40
N VAL A 44 5.66 5.58 17.59
CA VAL A 44 7.11 5.40 17.78
C VAL A 44 7.41 4.57 19.03
N HIS A 45 6.80 4.89 20.16
CA HIS A 45 7.05 4.21 21.43
C HIS A 45 6.54 2.76 21.46
N THR A 46 5.48 2.46 20.70
CA THR A 46 4.92 1.10 20.58
C THR A 46 5.57 0.28 19.48
N GLY A 47 6.47 0.87 18.68
CA GLY A 47 7.10 0.22 17.54
C GLY A 47 6.14 -0.03 16.37
N LEU A 48 4.99 0.65 16.33
CA LEU A 48 4.06 0.65 15.21
C LEU A 48 4.52 1.57 14.08
N ASP A 49 5.42 2.50 14.38
CA ASP A 49 6.08 3.31 13.38
C ASP A 49 7.17 2.49 12.65
N ASP A 50 6.79 1.92 11.50
CA ASP A 50 7.68 1.17 10.61
C ASP A 50 8.73 2.07 9.91
N SER A 51 8.66 3.39 10.06
CA SER A 51 9.59 4.31 9.40
C SER A 51 11.04 4.20 9.90
N GLN A 52 11.26 3.69 11.13
CA GLN A 52 12.61 3.53 11.71
C GLN A 52 13.23 2.13 11.50
N GLN A 53 12.46 1.10 11.16
CA GLN A 53 13.00 -0.26 10.96
C GLN A 53 13.90 -0.39 9.72
N ALA A 54 13.92 0.62 8.84
CA ALA A 54 14.80 0.65 7.67
C ALA A 54 16.28 0.92 7.99
N VAL A 55 16.61 1.37 9.21
CA VAL A 55 17.97 1.89 9.52
C VAL A 55 18.90 0.82 10.10
N THR A 56 18.40 -0.30 10.61
CA THR A 56 19.23 -1.35 11.25
C THR A 56 19.40 -2.60 10.37
N GLY A 57 20.22 -2.47 9.32
CA GLY A 57 21.08 -3.59 8.90
C GLY A 57 20.53 -4.60 7.89
N ARG A 58 19.51 -4.27 7.10
CA ARG A 58 19.27 -4.96 5.83
C ARG A 58 19.00 -3.91 4.77
N GLU A 59 19.88 -3.85 3.79
CA GLU A 59 19.83 -2.99 2.62
C GLU A 59 18.57 -3.30 1.79
N ARG A 60 17.40 -2.89 2.31
CA ARG A 60 16.16 -2.75 1.57
C ARG A 60 16.11 -1.28 1.21
N MET A 61 16.38 -1.01 -0.06
CA MET A 61 16.17 0.28 -0.72
C MET A 61 14.80 0.82 -0.27
N THR A 62 14.81 1.73 0.70
CA THR A 62 13.63 2.36 1.25
C THR A 62 13.23 3.42 0.24
N LEU A 63 12.57 2.96 -0.83
CA LEU A 63 11.67 3.88 -1.51
C LEU A 63 10.63 4.25 -0.45
N PRO A 64 10.42 5.56 -0.18
CA PRO A 64 9.38 5.96 0.75
C PRO A 64 8.10 5.28 0.27
N LEU A 65 7.29 4.79 1.22
CA LEU A 65 5.88 4.44 0.99
C LEU A 65 5.19 5.70 0.45
N SER A 66 5.41 5.96 -0.83
CA SER A 66 4.83 7.06 -1.55
C SER A 66 3.36 6.74 -1.52
N TYR A 67 2.63 7.63 -0.85
CA TYR A 67 1.22 7.86 -1.10
C TYR A 67 0.89 7.46 -2.55
N TYR A 68 -0.04 6.51 -2.69
CA TYR A 68 -0.42 5.88 -3.94
C TYR A 68 -0.47 6.91 -5.10
N PRO A 69 0.07 6.60 -6.29
CA PRO A 69 0.23 5.26 -6.85
C PRO A 69 1.62 4.65 -6.68
N PRO A 70 1.75 3.31 -6.78
CA PRO A 70 3.02 2.61 -6.68
C PRO A 70 4.05 3.22 -7.64
N ALA A 71 5.24 3.51 -7.11
CA ALA A 71 6.32 4.10 -7.87
C ALA A 71 6.64 3.22 -9.09
N ARG A 72 6.28 3.71 -10.29
CA ARG A 72 6.69 3.08 -11.54
C ARG A 72 8.16 3.42 -11.76
N THR A 73 9.02 2.43 -11.59
CA THR A 73 10.44 2.59 -11.94
C THR A 73 10.64 2.29 -13.42
N ASN A 74 11.77 2.72 -14.00
CA ASN A 74 12.18 2.30 -15.35
C ASN A 74 12.30 0.77 -15.50
N LYS A 75 12.29 0.01 -14.40
CA LYS A 75 12.40 -1.46 -14.35
C LYS A 75 11.06 -2.17 -14.13
N GLY A 76 9.95 -1.45 -13.94
CA GLY A 76 8.62 -2.02 -13.71
C GLY A 76 7.89 -1.44 -12.51
N ALA A 77 6.70 -1.98 -12.25
CA ALA A 77 5.90 -1.65 -11.07
C ALA A 77 6.54 -2.27 -9.82
N VAL A 78 6.52 -1.52 -8.72
CA VAL A 78 7.02 -1.96 -7.41
C VAL A 78 5.81 -2.14 -6.49
N ASP A 79 5.80 -3.21 -5.71
CA ASP A 79 4.75 -3.46 -4.72
C ASP A 79 4.90 -2.59 -3.45
N VAL A 80 3.98 -2.75 -2.50
CA VAL A 80 3.99 -2.01 -1.23
C VAL A 80 5.21 -2.32 -0.34
N PHE A 81 5.93 -3.42 -0.62
CA PHE A 81 7.12 -3.84 0.11
C PHE A 81 8.42 -3.45 -0.61
N GLY A 82 8.35 -2.69 -1.70
CA GLY A 82 9.52 -2.30 -2.48
C GLY A 82 10.03 -3.40 -3.43
N GLN A 83 9.28 -4.49 -3.63
CA GLN A 83 9.66 -5.58 -4.54
C GLN A 83 9.20 -5.30 -5.96
N LEU A 84 10.07 -5.57 -6.93
CA LEU A 84 9.72 -5.47 -8.35
C LEU A 84 8.70 -6.56 -8.71
N ILE A 85 7.54 -6.15 -9.22
CA ILE A 85 6.52 -7.06 -9.71
C ILE A 85 6.99 -7.59 -11.07
N PRO A 86 7.25 -8.90 -11.21
CA PRO A 86 7.65 -9.46 -12.49
C PRO A 86 6.52 -9.32 -13.50
N ALA A 87 6.87 -9.03 -14.75
CA ALA A 87 5.88 -8.85 -15.83
C ALA A 87 5.05 -10.12 -16.09
N VAL A 88 5.60 -11.30 -15.78
CA VAL A 88 4.93 -12.59 -15.89
C VAL A 88 5.11 -13.36 -14.58
N ALA A 89 4.02 -13.85 -14.02
CA ALA A 89 4.05 -14.74 -12.86
C ALA A 89 4.57 -16.13 -13.28
N GLU A 90 5.81 -16.43 -12.89
CA GLU A 90 6.49 -17.71 -13.16
C GLU A 90 6.26 -18.76 -12.06
N ASP A 91 5.68 -18.35 -10.93
CA ASP A 91 5.42 -19.22 -9.79
C ASP A 91 4.61 -20.45 -10.20
N ARG A 92 5.04 -21.62 -9.72
CA ARG A 92 4.33 -22.88 -9.94
C ARG A 92 3.32 -23.10 -8.83
N VAL A 93 2.07 -23.30 -9.22
CA VAL A 93 0.96 -23.58 -8.31
C VAL A 93 0.29 -24.90 -8.71
N ASN A 94 -0.22 -25.63 -7.72
CA ASN A 94 -0.91 -26.89 -7.94
C ASN A 94 -2.42 -26.66 -8.11
N CYS A 95 -3.03 -27.33 -9.08
CA CYS A 95 -4.47 -27.24 -9.26
C CYS A 95 -5.17 -27.96 -8.10
N PRO A 96 -6.10 -27.32 -7.37
CA PRO A 96 -6.81 -27.99 -6.29
C PRO A 96 -7.75 -29.10 -6.80
N ALA A 97 -8.14 -29.07 -8.08
CA ALA A 97 -9.04 -30.07 -8.66
C ALA A 97 -8.32 -31.29 -9.27
N CYS A 98 -7.13 -31.12 -9.85
CA CYS A 98 -6.40 -32.23 -10.51
C CYS A 98 -5.00 -32.49 -9.95
N GLY A 99 -4.52 -31.70 -8.98
CA GLY A 99 -3.22 -31.84 -8.34
C GLY A 99 -2.00 -31.47 -9.20
N ASN A 100 -2.17 -31.33 -10.51
CA ASN A 100 -1.06 -31.07 -11.42
C ASN A 100 -0.48 -29.65 -11.21
N PRO A 101 0.85 -29.50 -11.17
CA PRO A 101 1.50 -28.20 -11.10
C PRO A 101 1.49 -27.50 -12.47
N PHE A 102 1.28 -26.19 -12.47
CA PHE A 102 1.37 -25.34 -13.66
C PHE A 102 1.84 -23.93 -13.27
N ALA A 103 2.28 -23.12 -14.24
CA ALA A 103 2.67 -21.74 -13.98
C ALA A 103 1.44 -20.87 -13.71
N ALA A 104 1.50 -20.02 -12.67
CA ALA A 104 0.39 -19.17 -12.22
C ALA A 104 -0.20 -18.30 -13.34
N SER A 105 0.65 -17.78 -14.24
CA SER A 105 0.24 -17.06 -15.45
C SER A 105 -0.71 -17.82 -16.39
N ARG A 106 -0.78 -19.16 -16.30
CA ARG A 106 -1.63 -20.02 -17.13
C ARG A 106 -2.85 -20.57 -16.42
N PHE A 107 -3.18 -20.04 -15.24
CA PHE A 107 -4.27 -20.58 -14.42
C PHE A 107 -5.62 -20.61 -15.17
N ALA A 108 -5.99 -19.50 -15.83
CA ALA A 108 -7.24 -19.44 -16.60
C ALA A 108 -7.31 -20.51 -17.72
N GLN A 109 -6.26 -20.62 -18.53
CA GLN A 109 -6.17 -21.65 -19.59
C GLN A 109 -6.22 -23.08 -19.04
N HIS A 110 -5.69 -23.29 -17.83
CA HIS A 110 -5.77 -24.57 -17.15
C HIS A 110 -7.20 -24.87 -16.69
N LEU A 111 -7.88 -23.92 -16.03
CA LEU A 111 -9.26 -24.08 -15.55
C LEU A 111 -10.24 -24.35 -16.71
N GLU A 112 -10.07 -23.69 -17.85
CA GLU A 112 -10.85 -23.96 -19.07
C GLU A 112 -10.78 -25.43 -19.51
N LYS A 113 -9.62 -26.08 -19.33
CA LYS A 113 -9.43 -27.50 -19.68
C LYS A 113 -9.80 -28.44 -18.54
N CYS A 114 -9.52 -28.05 -17.30
CA CYS A 114 -9.66 -28.89 -16.11
C CYS A 114 -11.11 -28.92 -15.60
N LEU A 115 -11.78 -27.77 -15.59
CA LEU A 115 -13.16 -27.60 -15.10
C LEU A 115 -14.17 -27.38 -16.23
N GLY A 116 -13.74 -26.81 -17.37
CA GLY A 116 -14.62 -26.40 -18.47
C GLY A 116 -15.27 -27.52 -19.30
N GLY A 117 -15.28 -28.77 -18.82
CA GLY A 117 -16.20 -29.81 -19.27
C GLY A 117 -16.11 -30.28 -20.74
N GLY A 118 -15.21 -29.76 -21.59
CA GLY A 118 -15.20 -30.21 -22.98
C GLY A 118 -14.27 -29.46 -23.92
N ARG A 119 -13.09 -30.05 -24.13
CA ARG A 119 -12.55 -30.44 -25.44
C ARG A 119 -11.27 -31.24 -25.17
N LYS A 120 -11.43 -32.49 -24.75
CA LYS A 120 -10.35 -33.46 -24.86
C LYS A 120 -10.06 -33.57 -26.36
N ARG A 121 -9.01 -32.91 -26.84
CA ARG A 121 -8.49 -33.20 -28.18
C ARG A 121 -8.18 -34.70 -28.15
N ALA A 122 -8.92 -35.48 -28.94
CA ALA A 122 -8.63 -36.88 -29.17
C ALA A 122 -7.29 -36.94 -29.92
N ALA A 123 -6.18 -36.82 -29.18
CA ALA A 123 -4.84 -36.97 -29.71
C ALA A 123 -4.35 -38.37 -29.34
N SER A 124 -4.48 -39.25 -30.34
CA SER A 124 -3.63 -40.41 -30.56
C SER A 124 -3.54 -41.45 -29.43
N ARG A 125 -4.54 -42.34 -29.38
CA ARG A 125 -4.23 -43.75 -29.08
C ARG A 125 -3.44 -44.30 -30.27
N ARG A 126 -2.11 -44.14 -30.25
CA ARG A 126 -1.19 -44.93 -31.06
C ARG A 126 -0.11 -45.52 -30.15
N ILE A 127 -0.40 -46.74 -29.70
CA ILE A 127 0.47 -47.92 -29.62
C ILE A 127 1.78 -47.80 -28.81
N ALA A 128 1.88 -48.61 -27.74
CA ALA A 128 2.93 -49.65 -27.51
C ALA A 128 3.45 -49.72 -26.05
N GLY A 129 3.02 -50.76 -25.33
CA GLY A 129 3.85 -51.64 -24.48
C GLY A 129 4.57 -51.06 -23.25
N ARG A 130 4.16 -51.52 -22.06
CA ARG A 130 4.98 -52.45 -21.27
C ARG A 130 4.16 -53.07 -20.14
N GLU A 131 4.03 -54.39 -20.17
CA GLU A 131 3.79 -55.23 -19.00
C GLU A 131 5.04 -55.20 -18.10
N ALA A 132 4.84 -55.01 -16.80
CA ALA A 132 5.57 -55.60 -15.67
C ALA A 132 5.01 -55.03 -14.36
#